data_AF-R7I2M8-F1
#
_entry.id   AF-R7I2M8-F1
#
_cell.length_a   1.000
_cell.length_b   1.000
_cell.length_c   1.000
_cell.angle_alpha   90.00
_cell.angle_beta   90.00
_cell.angle_gamma   90.00
#
_symmetry.space_group_name_H-M   'P 1'
#
loop_
_entity.id
_entity.type
_entity.pdbx_description
1 polymer ?
#
loop_
_entity_poly.entity_id
_entity_poly.type
_entity_poly.pdbx_seq_one_letter_code
_entity_poly.pdbx_strand_id
1 'polypeptide(L)' 'MAANTTSREFYDPKSGLKIRFDKGVHGANGFEAVDHYHVMNPNYTNKKVDYYLDVDGNPVGKGSKASHIIIKGEE' A
#
# COMPACT_ATOMS: atom_id res chain seq x y z
N MET A 1 4.58 16.08 -9.55
CA MET A 1 5.02 14.85 -8.88
C MET A 1 5.07 13.75 -9.93
N ALA A 2 6.23 13.11 -10.14
CA ALA A 2 6.31 12.00 -11.08
C ALA A 2 5.48 10.83 -10.51
N ALA A 3 4.50 10.34 -11.27
CA ALA A 3 3.82 9.11 -10.91
C ALA A 3 4.85 7.98 -10.90
N ASN A 4 4.87 7.17 -9.85
CA ASN A 4 5.67 5.95 -9.82
C ASN A 4 5.10 4.97 -10.86
N THR A 5 5.60 5.05 -12.10
CA THR A 5 5.13 4.25 -13.25
C THR A 5 5.48 2.76 -13.13
N THR A 6 6.19 2.38 -12.06
CA THR A 6 6.49 0.98 -11.72
C THR A 6 5.51 0.37 -10.73
N SER A 7 4.45 1.09 -10.33
CA SER A 7 3.43 0.53 -9.47
C SER A 7 2.57 -0.52 -10.20
N ARG A 8 2.27 -1.64 -9.53
CA ARG A 8 1.42 -2.72 -10.05
C ARG A 8 0.20 -2.87 -9.18
N GLU A 9 -0.97 -3.01 -9.78
CA GLU A 9 -2.21 -3.26 -9.08
C GLU A 9 -2.66 -4.71 -9.29
N PHE A 10 -3.06 -5.36 -8.22
CA PHE A 10 -3.58 -6.72 -8.18
C PHE A 10 -5.00 -6.66 -7.63
N TYR A 11 -5.89 -7.41 -8.26
CA TYR A 11 -7.28 -7.51 -7.85
C TYR A 11 -7.68 -8.98 -7.77
N ASP A 12 -8.17 -9.38 -6.60
CA ASP A 12 -8.81 -10.68 -6.43
C ASP A 12 -10.34 -10.51 -6.51
N PRO A 13 -11.00 -11.01 -7.56
CA PRO A 13 -12.44 -10.84 -7.72
C PRO A 13 -13.27 -11.68 -6.73
N LYS A 14 -12.68 -12.71 -6.11
CA LYS A 14 -13.40 -13.58 -5.16
C LYS A 14 -13.59 -12.92 -3.80
N SER A 15 -12.54 -12.27 -3.29
CA SER A 15 -12.57 -11.54 -2.01
C SER A 15 -12.87 -10.05 -2.17
N GLY A 16 -12.77 -9.51 -3.39
CA GLY A 16 -12.86 -8.07 -3.65
C GLY A 16 -11.61 -7.29 -3.23
N LEU A 17 -10.55 -7.98 -2.80
CA LEU A 17 -9.32 -7.37 -2.30
C LEU A 17 -8.53 -6.73 -3.45
N LYS A 18 -8.07 -5.49 -3.21
CA LYS A 18 -7.15 -4.78 -4.11
C LYS A 18 -5.84 -4.52 -3.39
N ILE A 19 -4.75 -4.93 -4.01
CA ILE A 19 -3.40 -4.73 -3.50
C ILE A 19 -2.64 -3.93 -4.54
N ARG A 20 -1.96 -2.88 -4.10
CA ARG A 20 -1.04 -2.12 -4.93
C ARG A 20 0.38 -2.35 -4.45
N PHE A 21 1.25 -2.73 -5.36
CA PHE A 21 2.68 -2.71 -5.17
C PHE A 21 3.25 -1.41 -5.70
N ASP A 22 4.07 -0.73 -4.91
CA ASP A 22 4.85 0.43 -5.32
C ASP A 22 6.33 0.08 -5.20
N LYS A 23 7.04 0.13 -6.33
CA LYS A 23 8.48 -0.12 -6.37
C LYS A 23 9.22 1.05 -5.74
N GLY A 24 10.21 0.76 -4.92
CA GLY A 24 11.13 1.74 -4.36
C GLY A 24 11.85 2.51 -5.46
N VAL A 25 11.95 3.82 -5.28
CA VAL A 25 12.67 4.73 -6.17
C VAL A 25 14.03 5.01 -5.58
N HIS A 26 15.08 4.66 -6.32
CA HIS A 26 16.46 4.91 -5.88
C HIS A 26 16.70 6.42 -5.68
N GLY A 27 17.21 6.80 -4.51
CA GLY A 27 17.41 8.21 -4.12
C GLY A 27 16.20 8.91 -3.51
N ALA A 28 15.03 8.25 -3.45
CA ALA A 28 13.92 8.73 -2.64
C ALA A 28 14.19 8.51 -1.13
N ASN A 29 13.36 9.12 -0.29
CA ASN A 29 13.46 9.00 1.17
C ASN A 29 12.22 8.28 1.74
N GLY A 30 12.37 7.64 2.90
CA GLY A 30 11.25 6.97 3.59
C GLY A 30 10.73 5.74 2.84
N PHE A 31 9.42 5.51 2.88
CA PHE A 31 8.78 4.35 2.24
C PHE A 31 8.90 4.36 0.72
N GLU A 32 9.02 5.54 0.10
CA GLU A 32 9.22 5.66 -1.35
C GLU A 32 10.59 5.14 -1.80
N ALA A 33 11.55 4.98 -0.90
CA ALA A 33 12.88 4.46 -1.19
C ALA A 33 12.92 2.92 -1.28
N VAL A 34 11.89 2.25 -0.78
CA VAL A 34 11.82 0.79 -0.66
C VAL A 34 10.58 0.25 -1.34
N ASP A 35 10.67 -1.00 -1.77
CA ASP A 35 9.52 -1.75 -2.25
C ASP A 35 8.51 -1.91 -1.12
N HIS A 36 7.27 -1.54 -1.38
CA HIS A 36 6.19 -1.64 -0.40
C HIS A 36 4.84 -1.92 -1.07
N TYR A 37 3.92 -2.45 -0.27
CA TYR A 37 2.55 -2.73 -0.68
C TYR A 37 1.57 -1.84 0.06
N HIS A 38 0.45 -1.54 -0.59
CA HIS A 38 -0.76 -0.97 0.00
C HIS A 38 -1.89 -1.95 -0.22
N VAL A 39 -2.56 -2.36 0.85
CA VAL A 39 -3.78 -3.16 0.75
C VAL A 39 -4.96 -2.20 0.86
N MET A 40 -5.83 -2.13 -0.15
CA MET A 40 -7.04 -1.31 -0.07
C MET A 40 -8.07 -2.02 0.80
N ASN A 41 -8.70 -1.28 1.70
CA ASN A 41 -9.84 -1.77 2.45
C ASN A 41 -11.05 -1.88 1.49
N PRO A 42 -11.57 -3.06 1.17
CA PRO A 42 -12.70 -3.19 0.24
C PRO A 42 -13.99 -2.51 0.75
N ASN A 43 -14.08 -2.28 2.07
CA ASN A 43 -15.24 -1.70 2.74
C ASN A 43 -15.01 -0.24 3.15
N TYR A 44 -14.02 0.45 2.56
CA TYR A 44 -13.72 1.81 3.00
C TYR A 44 -14.92 2.75 2.79
N THR A 45 -15.15 3.62 3.77
CA THR A 45 -16.18 4.66 3.75
C THR A 45 -15.56 6.01 3.41
N ASN A 46 -14.35 6.29 3.91
CA ASN A 46 -13.67 7.55 3.69
C ASN A 46 -12.19 7.35 3.34
N LYS A 47 -11.80 7.88 2.18
CA LYS A 47 -10.42 7.79 1.66
C LYS A 47 -9.37 8.36 2.62
N LYS A 48 -9.74 9.27 3.53
CA LYS A 48 -8.79 9.88 4.48
C LYS A 48 -8.69 9.11 5.79
N VAL A 49 -9.65 8.26 6.13
CA VAL A 49 -9.78 7.66 7.46
C VAL A 49 -9.49 6.17 7.45
N ASP A 50 -9.95 5.45 6.43
CA ASP A 50 -10.02 3.98 6.44
C ASP A 50 -9.77 3.34 5.06
N TYR A 51 -9.00 4.03 4.20
CA TYR A 51 -8.81 3.65 2.81
C TYR A 51 -7.95 2.40 2.58
N TYR A 52 -6.97 2.17 3.46
CA TYR A 52 -6.06 1.05 3.38
C TYR A 52 -6.20 0.15 4.60
N LEU A 53 -5.61 -1.04 4.52
CA LEU A 53 -5.41 -1.94 5.65
C LEU A 53 -3.93 -1.93 6.02
N ASP A 54 -3.62 -1.99 7.32
CA ASP A 54 -2.27 -2.28 7.79
C ASP A 54 -1.93 -3.77 7.71
N VAL A 55 -0.74 -4.16 8.18
CA VAL A 55 -0.25 -5.55 8.16
C VAL A 55 -1.13 -6.50 8.99
N ASP A 56 -1.79 -6.01 10.03
CA ASP A 56 -2.70 -6.76 10.89
C ASP A 56 -4.13 -6.76 10.35
N GLY A 57 -4.40 -6.05 9.26
CA GLY A 57 -5.71 -5.94 8.63
C GLY A 57 -6.60 -4.84 9.20
N ASN A 58 -6.07 -3.91 10.01
CA ASN A 58 -6.87 -2.80 10.54
C ASN A 58 -7.00 -1.67 9.52
N PRO A 59 -8.17 -1.01 9.43
CA PRO A 59 -8.37 0.12 8.54
C PRO A 59 -7.51 1.32 8.96
N VAL A 60 -6.80 1.89 7.99
CA VAL A 60 -5.96 3.06 8.15
C VAL A 60 -6.19 4.09 7.05
N GLY A 61 -6.05 5.34 7.42
CA GLY A 61 -6.24 6.47 6.51
C GLY A 61 -5.15 6.55 5.45
N LYS A 62 -5.48 7.16 4.31
CA LYS A 62 -4.51 7.47 3.26
C LYS A 62 -3.41 8.38 3.81
N GLY A 63 -2.15 7.98 3.63
CA GLY A 63 -0.97 8.70 4.12
C GLY A 63 -0.50 8.26 5.51
N SER A 64 -1.21 7.32 6.15
CA SER A 64 -0.72 6.67 7.37
C SER A 64 0.54 5.87 7.07
N LYS A 65 1.53 5.92 7.98
CA LYS A 65 2.74 5.08 7.86
C LYS A 65 2.40 3.60 7.87
N ALA A 66 1.38 3.21 8.64
CA ALA A 66 0.92 1.83 8.76
C ALA A 66 0.33 1.25 7.47
N SER A 67 -0.08 2.10 6.51
CA SER A 67 -0.57 1.61 5.21
C SER A 67 0.55 1.10 4.29
N HIS A 68 1.82 1.37 4.63
CA HIS A 68 2.98 0.96 3.83
C HIS A 68 3.51 -0.36 4.37
N ILE A 69 3.10 -1.46 3.75
CA ILE A 69 3.50 -2.80 4.14
C ILE A 69 4.81 -3.13 3.44
N ILE A 70 5.91 -3.09 4.19
CA ILE A 70 7.23 -3.50 3.72
C ILE A 70 7.42 -4.97 4.09
N ILE A 71 7.55 -5.83 3.08
CA ILE A 71 8.00 -7.21 3.30
C ILE A 71 9.52 -7.18 3.25
N LYS A 72 10.17 -7.13 4.40
CA LYS A 72 11.60 -7.47 4.48
C LYS A 72 11.67 -8.99 4.29
N GLY A 73 12.33 -9.45 3.24
CA GLY A 73 12.66 -10.87 3.13
C GLY A 73 13.38 -11.32 4.39
N GLU A 74 13.05 -12.52 4.89
CA GLU A 74 13.78 -13.14 6.00
C GLU A 74 15.29 -13.02 5.76
N GLU A 75 15.99 -12.46 6.75
CA GLU A 75 17.45 -12.39 6.83
C GLU A 75 18.02 -13.74 7.26
#